data_AF-A0A833DQP7-F1
#
_entry.id   AF-A0A833DQP7-F1
#
_cell.length_a   1.000
_cell.length_b   1.000
_cell.length_c   1.000
_cell.angle_alpha   90.00
_cell.angle_beta   90.00
_cell.angle_gamma   90.00
#
_symmetry.space_group_name_H-M   'P 1'
#
loop_
_entity.id
_entity.type
_entity.pdbx_description
1 polymer ?
#
loop_
_entity_poly.entity_id
_entity_poly.type
_entity_poly.pdbx_seq_one_letter_code
_entity_poly.pdbx_strand_id
1 'polypeptide(L)'
;MYPLMKRGDLVVVENANWEFNPKDVKVGDIVVYNAHWPNYQNNNQNKIRYILRVDNKTLVIYEGDKTEPVIHRVIDKLELNGKEYIITKGDNNPIYDPELISINQIKQRAITINGNPIVIPYIGYISIYLRKYLWIILSLIIIYFIYDEILKKK
;
A
#
# COMPACT_ATOMS: atom_id res chain seq x y z
N MET A 1 -11.43 -9.60 -12.59
CA MET A 1 -11.02 -8.53 -13.53
C MET A 1 -9.51 -8.58 -13.64
N TYR A 2 -8.91 -8.18 -14.77
CA TYR A 2 -7.45 -8.11 -14.84
C TYR A 2 -6.96 -6.93 -13.97
N PRO A 3 -5.87 -7.07 -13.20
CA PRO A 3 -5.34 -5.97 -12.39
C PRO A 3 -4.87 -4.82 -13.27
N LEU A 4 -5.21 -3.57 -12.89
CA LEU A 4 -4.77 -2.35 -13.58
C LEU A 4 -3.31 -1.98 -13.28
N MET A 5 -2.71 -2.59 -12.25
CA MET A 5 -1.33 -2.35 -11.81
C MET A 5 -0.62 -3.68 -11.59
N LYS A 6 0.67 -3.72 -11.88
CA LYS A 6 1.55 -4.88 -11.70
C LYS A 6 2.71 -4.54 -10.78
N ARG A 7 3.34 -5.59 -10.25
CA ARG A 7 4.58 -5.43 -9.48
C ARG A 7 5.63 -4.74 -10.37
N GLY A 8 6.26 -3.70 -9.82
CA GLY A 8 7.27 -2.92 -10.54
C GLY A 8 6.71 -1.67 -11.22
N ASP A 9 5.40 -1.44 -11.21
CA ASP A 9 4.81 -0.18 -11.66
C ASP A 9 5.07 0.91 -10.61
N LEU A 10 5.43 2.11 -11.07
CA LEU A 10 5.42 3.31 -10.27
C LEU A 10 4.06 3.99 -10.45
N VAL A 11 3.31 4.15 -9.36
CA VAL A 11 1.96 4.74 -9.39
C VAL A 11 2.06 6.21 -8.98
N VAL A 12 1.44 7.10 -9.76
CA VAL A 12 1.34 8.51 -9.39
C VAL A 12 0.19 8.68 -8.40
N VAL A 13 0.49 9.30 -7.27
CA VAL A 13 -0.44 9.44 -6.14
C VAL A 13 -0.46 10.87 -5.63
N GLU A 14 -1.54 11.23 -4.97
CA GLU A 14 -1.68 12.42 -4.12
C GLU A 14 -1.70 12.02 -2.64
N ASN A 15 -1.18 12.89 -1.78
CA ASN A 15 -0.96 12.67 -0.36
C ASN A 15 -2.10 13.25 0.49
N ALA A 16 -2.57 12.44 1.43
CA ALA A 16 -3.63 12.80 2.37
C ALA A 16 -3.22 13.99 3.25
N ASN A 17 -4.17 14.90 3.51
CA ASN A 17 -4.04 16.10 4.34
C ASN A 17 -3.11 17.19 3.78
N TRP A 18 -2.46 16.95 2.64
CA TRP A 18 -1.60 17.92 1.99
C TRP A 18 -2.11 18.26 0.57
N GLU A 19 -2.34 17.24 -0.25
CA GLU A 19 -2.83 17.40 -1.63
C GLU A 19 -4.34 17.16 -1.74
N PHE A 20 -4.92 16.30 -0.88
CA PHE A 20 -6.36 16.07 -0.82
C PHE A 20 -6.85 15.77 0.61
N ASN A 21 -8.15 15.99 0.84
CA ASN A 21 -8.79 15.59 2.09
C ASN A 21 -9.23 14.11 2.02
N PRO A 22 -8.80 13.25 2.96
CA PRO A 22 -9.19 11.83 2.98
C PRO A 22 -10.71 11.57 3.00
N LYS A 23 -11.52 12.53 3.47
CA LYS A 23 -12.98 12.43 3.42
C LYS A 23 -13.54 12.49 1.99
N ASP A 24 -12.78 13.05 1.05
CA ASP A 24 -13.17 13.20 -0.35
C ASP A 24 -12.97 11.92 -1.17
N VAL A 25 -12.50 10.84 -0.53
CA VAL A 25 -12.37 9.52 -1.17
C VAL A 25 -13.75 8.98 -1.53
N LYS A 26 -13.87 8.46 -2.75
CA LYS A 26 -15.12 7.96 -3.34
C LYS A 26 -15.00 6.48 -3.71
N VAL A 27 -16.16 5.84 -3.87
CA VAL A 27 -16.22 4.49 -4.44
C VAL A 27 -15.61 4.50 -5.84
N GLY A 28 -14.71 3.55 -6.11
CA GLY A 28 -13.93 3.47 -7.34
C GLY A 28 -12.50 4.01 -7.22
N ASP A 29 -12.21 4.87 -6.24
CA ASP A 29 -10.86 5.39 -6.00
C ASP A 29 -9.90 4.25 -5.61
N ILE A 30 -8.63 4.39 -6.00
CA ILE A 30 -7.56 3.48 -5.56
C ILE A 30 -6.79 4.21 -4.45
N VAL A 31 -6.74 3.63 -3.26
CA VAL A 31 -6.15 4.26 -2.08
C VAL A 31 -5.00 3.45 -1.53
N VAL A 32 -3.98 4.16 -1.05
CA VAL A 32 -2.90 3.60 -0.22
C VAL A 32 -3.23 3.89 1.23
N TYR A 33 -3.26 2.86 2.05
CA TYR A 33 -3.60 2.97 3.47
C TYR A 33 -2.76 2.02 4.32
N ASN A 34 -2.69 2.32 5.60
CA ASN A 34 -2.00 1.49 6.58
C ASN A 34 -2.97 0.41 7.11
N ALA A 35 -2.77 -0.83 6.67
CA ALA A 35 -3.59 -1.99 6.99
C ALA A 35 -3.03 -2.76 8.19
N HIS A 36 -3.90 -3.22 9.08
CA HIS A 36 -3.54 -4.05 10.25
C HIS A 36 -3.62 -5.54 9.94
N TRP A 37 -4.54 -5.94 9.05
CA TRP A 37 -4.84 -7.34 8.77
C TRP A 37 -3.68 -8.19 8.21
N PRO A 38 -2.71 -7.67 7.42
CA PRO A 38 -1.58 -8.49 6.94
C PRO A 38 -0.70 -9.00 8.09
N ASN A 39 -0.66 -8.25 9.18
CA ASN A 39 0.17 -8.55 10.35
C ASN A 39 -0.55 -9.35 11.43
N TYR A 40 -1.85 -9.60 11.29
CA TYR A 40 -2.66 -10.27 12.31
C TYR A 40 -2.15 -11.70 12.61
N GLN A 41 -1.62 -12.40 11.61
CA GLN A 41 -1.20 -13.80 11.77
C GLN A 41 0.14 -13.99 12.47
N ASN A 42 1.02 -12.97 12.45
CA ASN A 42 2.44 -13.19 12.75
C ASN A 42 2.87 -12.67 14.13
N ASN A 43 2.13 -11.75 14.77
CA ASN A 43 2.51 -11.22 16.08
C ASN A 43 1.28 -10.64 16.79
N ASN A 44 0.89 -11.20 17.94
CA ASN A 44 -0.27 -10.89 18.82
C ASN A 44 -0.44 -9.42 19.29
N GLN A 45 -0.08 -8.41 18.50
CA GLN A 45 -0.11 -7.00 18.88
C GLN A 45 -1.39 -6.30 18.43
N ASN A 46 -1.88 -6.58 17.21
CA ASN A 46 -3.13 -6.00 16.75
C ASN A 46 -4.31 -6.78 17.33
N LYS A 47 -5.22 -6.09 18.00
CA LYS A 47 -6.44 -6.67 18.57
C LYS A 47 -7.61 -6.43 17.63
N ILE A 48 -8.54 -7.38 17.60
CA ILE A 48 -9.84 -7.16 16.98
C ILE A 48 -10.66 -6.33 17.96
N ARG A 49 -11.04 -5.12 17.55
CA ARG A 49 -11.85 -4.23 18.37
C ARG A 49 -13.34 -4.54 18.16
N TYR A 50 -13.76 -4.63 16.90
CA TYR A 50 -15.15 -4.92 16.53
C TYR A 50 -15.21 -5.82 15.31
N ILE A 51 -16.27 -6.64 15.24
CA ILE A 51 -16.66 -7.41 14.06
C ILE A 51 -18.05 -6.94 13.67
N LEU A 52 -18.20 -6.53 12.42
CA LEU A 52 -19.47 -6.09 11.85
C LEU A 52 -19.87 -7.03 10.71
N ARG A 53 -21.18 -7.27 10.59
CA ARG A 53 -21.77 -7.99 9.45
C ARG A 53 -22.70 -7.04 8.72
N VAL A 54 -22.34 -6.69 7.49
CA VAL A 54 -23.10 -5.75 6.63
C VAL A 54 -23.16 -6.34 5.23
N ASP A 55 -24.36 -6.50 4.66
CA ASP A 55 -24.58 -7.01 3.30
C ASP A 55 -23.80 -8.29 2.96
N ASN A 56 -23.90 -9.31 3.82
CA ASN A 56 -23.15 -10.57 3.75
C ASN A 56 -21.62 -10.44 3.83
N LYS A 57 -21.08 -9.26 4.13
CA LYS A 57 -19.67 -9.04 4.41
C LYS A 57 -19.43 -9.11 5.91
N THR A 58 -18.50 -9.94 6.35
CA THR A 58 -17.91 -9.85 7.69
C THR A 58 -16.68 -8.96 7.63
N LEU A 59 -16.72 -7.87 8.38
CA LEU A 59 -15.70 -6.81 8.40
C LEU A 59 -15.17 -6.64 9.83
N VAL A 60 -13.90 -6.28 9.95
CA VAL A 60 -13.19 -6.21 11.21
C VAL A 60 -12.59 -4.83 11.38
N ILE A 61 -12.80 -4.22 12.53
CA ILE A 61 -12.08 -3.01 12.95
C ILE A 61 -10.94 -3.47 13.85
N TYR A 62 -9.70 -3.24 13.43
CA TYR A 62 -8.52 -3.54 14.23
C TYR A 62 -8.11 -2.36 15.11
N GLU A 63 -7.38 -2.67 16.17
CA GLU A 63 -6.72 -1.72 17.06
C GLU A 63 -5.28 -2.16 17.30
N GLY A 64 -4.32 -1.28 17.02
CA GLY A 64 -2.89 -1.52 17.19
C GLY A 64 -2.06 -0.57 16.33
N ASP A 65 -0.75 -0.55 16.55
CA ASP A 65 0.15 0.36 15.82
C ASP A 65 0.82 -0.32 14.62
N LYS A 66 0.82 -1.67 14.59
CA LYS A 66 1.55 -2.43 13.58
C LYS A 66 0.73 -2.48 12.29
N THR A 67 1.19 -1.75 11.30
CA THR A 67 0.52 -1.66 10.00
C THR A 67 1.47 -1.89 8.84
N GLU A 68 0.91 -2.32 7.71
CA GLU A 68 1.61 -2.40 6.43
C GLU A 68 0.89 -1.54 5.39
N PRO A 69 1.63 -0.84 4.51
CA PRO A 69 1.02 -0.09 3.43
C PRO A 69 0.40 -1.05 2.41
N VAL A 70 -0.88 -0.86 2.12
CA VAL A 70 -1.64 -1.63 1.12
C VAL A 70 -2.28 -0.66 0.14
N ILE A 71 -2.29 -1.02 -1.14
CA ILE A 71 -2.92 -0.25 -2.21
C ILE A 71 -4.08 -1.04 -2.81
N HIS A 72 -5.33 -0.62 -2.58
CA HIS A 72 -6.52 -1.32 -3.06
C HIS A 72 -7.62 -0.33 -3.48
N ARG A 73 -8.61 -0.84 -4.20
CA ARG A 73 -9.75 -0.05 -4.66
C ARG A 73 -10.83 0.04 -3.60
N VAL A 74 -11.41 1.22 -3.44
CA VAL A 74 -12.61 1.43 -2.64
C VAL A 74 -13.81 0.84 -3.36
N ILE A 75 -14.47 -0.12 -2.73
CA ILE A 75 -15.68 -0.75 -3.28
C ILE A 75 -16.96 -0.29 -2.60
N ASP A 76 -16.85 0.27 -1.38
CA ASP A 76 -18.01 0.67 -0.59
C ASP A 76 -17.63 1.66 0.51
N LYS A 77 -18.61 2.41 1.02
CA LYS A 77 -18.46 3.33 2.16
C LYS A 77 -19.59 3.11 3.16
N LEU A 78 -19.25 3.09 4.44
CA LEU A 78 -20.19 2.90 5.54
C LEU A 78 -20.07 4.05 6.53
N GLU A 79 -21.20 4.50 7.07
CA GLU A 79 -21.20 5.44 8.19
C GLU A 79 -21.68 4.72 9.46
N LEU A 80 -20.84 4.74 10.50
CA LEU A 80 -21.11 4.10 11.79
C LEU A 80 -20.89 5.14 12.89
N ASN A 81 -21.93 5.48 13.65
CA ASN A 81 -21.87 6.45 14.75
C ASN A 81 -21.26 7.80 14.34
N GLY A 82 -21.63 8.32 13.16
CA GLY A 82 -21.11 9.58 12.62
C GLY A 82 -19.65 9.51 12.14
N LYS A 83 -19.06 8.31 12.07
CA LYS A 83 -17.72 8.08 11.52
C LYS A 83 -17.84 7.32 10.22
N GLU A 84 -17.14 7.82 9.21
CA GLU A 84 -17.06 7.18 7.91
C GLU A 84 -15.96 6.12 7.88
N TYR A 85 -16.28 5.00 7.25
CA TYR A 85 -15.41 3.87 7.02
C TYR A 85 -15.50 3.41 5.57
N ILE A 86 -14.47 2.72 5.12
CA ILE A 86 -14.30 2.31 3.74
C ILE A 86 -14.03 0.81 3.68
N ILE A 87 -14.69 0.15 2.73
CA ILE A 87 -14.40 -1.23 2.37
C ILE A 87 -13.55 -1.22 1.12
N THR A 88 -12.41 -1.92 1.17
CA THR A 88 -11.46 -2.01 0.07
C THR A 88 -11.36 -3.42 -0.49
N LYS A 89 -10.85 -3.51 -1.71
CA LYS A 89 -10.58 -4.77 -2.39
C LYS A 89 -9.44 -4.60 -3.40
N GLY A 90 -8.50 -5.53 -3.43
CA GLY A 90 -7.53 -5.62 -4.53
C GLY A 90 -8.20 -6.02 -5.85
N ASP A 91 -7.85 -5.35 -6.96
CA ASP A 91 -8.49 -5.56 -8.27
C ASP A 91 -8.46 -7.02 -8.76
N ASN A 92 -7.42 -7.76 -8.37
CA ASN A 92 -7.25 -9.18 -8.71
C ASN A 92 -7.68 -10.14 -7.58
N ASN A 93 -8.13 -9.64 -6.43
CA ASN A 93 -8.58 -10.48 -5.33
C ASN A 93 -10.00 -10.99 -5.62
N PRO A 94 -10.36 -12.23 -5.22
CA PRO A 94 -11.72 -12.72 -5.38
C PRO A 94 -12.68 -12.05 -4.38
N ILE A 95 -12.20 -11.81 -3.16
CA ILE A 95 -12.96 -11.27 -2.03
C ILE A 95 -12.44 -9.89 -1.63
N TYR A 96 -13.26 -9.15 -0.88
CA TYR A 96 -12.92 -7.87 -0.28
C TYR A 96 -11.95 -8.06 0.90
N ASP A 97 -11.30 -6.98 1.33
CA ASP A 97 -10.37 -7.03 2.45
C ASP A 97 -11.13 -7.15 3.78
N PRO A 98 -10.64 -7.94 4.75
CA PRO A 98 -11.37 -8.19 5.99
C PRO A 98 -11.49 -6.94 6.88
N GLU A 99 -10.61 -5.95 6.69
CA GLU A 99 -10.56 -4.76 7.53
C GLU A 99 -11.49 -3.65 7.05
N LEU A 100 -12.26 -3.08 7.98
CA LEU A 100 -13.03 -1.86 7.76
C LEU A 100 -12.17 -0.64 8.06
N ILE A 101 -11.80 0.10 7.01
CA ILE A 101 -10.76 1.13 7.07
C ILE A 101 -11.35 2.47 7.47
N SER A 102 -10.79 3.09 8.51
CA SER A 102 -11.14 4.47 8.87
C SER A 102 -10.47 5.47 7.93
N ILE A 103 -11.09 6.64 7.75
CA ILE A 103 -10.56 7.73 6.92
C ILE A 103 -9.11 8.12 7.30
N ASN A 104 -8.75 8.03 8.58
CA ASN A 104 -7.42 8.41 9.08
C ASN A 104 -6.30 7.43 8.67
N GLN A 105 -6.66 6.20 8.28
CA GLN A 105 -5.70 5.19 7.80
C GLN A 105 -5.26 5.45 6.36
N ILE A 106 -6.04 6.22 5.59
CA ILE A 106 -5.71 6.59 4.21
C ILE A 106 -4.52 7.54 4.22
N LYS A 107 -3.49 7.19 3.45
CA LYS A 107 -2.26 7.97 3.31
C LYS A 107 -2.16 8.63 1.94
N GLN A 108 -2.60 7.94 0.90
CA GLN A 108 -2.50 8.43 -0.47
C GLN A 108 -3.68 7.95 -1.30
N ARG A 109 -3.96 8.65 -2.40
CA ARG A 109 -4.91 8.22 -3.44
C ARG A 109 -4.20 8.21 -4.79
N ALA A 110 -4.38 7.17 -5.59
CA ALA A 110 -3.82 7.13 -6.93
C ALA A 110 -4.56 8.10 -7.84
N ILE A 111 -3.80 8.86 -8.63
CA ILE A 111 -4.37 9.73 -9.64
C ILE A 111 -4.84 8.86 -10.80
N THR A 112 -6.10 9.04 -11.21
CA THR A 112 -6.71 8.26 -12.28
C THR A 112 -7.19 9.14 -13.43
N ILE A 113 -7.09 8.62 -14.66
CA ILE A 113 -7.65 9.21 -15.88
C ILE A 113 -8.59 8.18 -16.47
N ASN A 114 -9.86 8.54 -16.67
CA ASN A 114 -10.90 7.63 -17.17
C ASN A 114 -10.99 6.30 -16.38
N GLY A 115 -10.80 6.35 -15.05
CA GLY A 115 -10.85 5.19 -14.17
C GLY A 115 -9.57 4.34 -14.12
N ASN A 116 -8.56 4.65 -14.94
CA ASN A 116 -7.28 3.95 -14.94
C ASN A 116 -6.21 4.76 -14.18
N PRO A 117 -5.42 4.13 -13.29
CA PRO A 117 -4.34 4.81 -12.59
C PRO A 117 -3.23 5.22 -13.55
N ILE A 118 -2.63 6.38 -13.31
CA ILE A 118 -1.41 6.79 -14.00
C ILE A 118 -0.25 5.98 -13.44
N VAL A 119 0.32 5.12 -14.28
CA VAL A 119 1.43 4.24 -13.92
C VAL A 119 2.58 4.38 -14.90
N ILE A 120 3.80 4.30 -14.37
CA ILE A 120 5.01 4.17 -15.19
C ILE A 120 5.55 2.74 -15.00
N PRO A 121 5.47 1.90 -16.04
CA PRO A 121 5.77 0.48 -15.90
C PRO A 121 7.25 0.25 -15.66
N TYR A 122 7.55 -0.83 -14.93
CA TYR A 122 8.89 -1.35 -14.63
C TYR A 122 9.85 -0.46 -13.81
N ILE A 123 9.60 0.85 -13.65
CA ILE A 123 10.49 1.74 -12.89
C ILE A 123 10.66 1.28 -11.43
N GLY A 124 9.59 0.76 -10.82
CA GLY A 124 9.63 0.22 -9.47
C GLY A 124 10.63 -0.93 -9.30
N TYR A 125 10.97 -1.66 -10.37
CA TYR A 125 12.00 -2.70 -10.29
C TYR A 125 13.38 -2.16 -9.96
N ILE A 126 13.70 -0.91 -10.32
CA ILE A 126 14.98 -0.28 -9.95
C ILE A 126 15.11 -0.26 -8.43
N SER A 127 14.10 0.26 -7.73
CA SER A 127 14.06 0.30 -6.27
C SER A 127 14.05 -1.11 -5.65
N ILE A 128 13.25 -2.02 -6.20
CA ILE A 128 13.16 -3.41 -5.72
C ILE A 128 14.51 -4.13 -5.82
N TYR A 129 15.20 -4.05 -6.96
CA TYR A 129 16.47 -4.72 -7.17
C TYR A 129 17.61 -4.06 -6.39
N LEU A 130 17.63 -2.73 -6.29
CA LEU A 130 18.60 -2.02 -5.47
C LEU A 130 18.50 -2.46 -4.00
N ARG A 131 17.28 -2.57 -3.46
CA ARG A 131 17.07 -3.07 -2.10
C ARG A 131 17.45 -4.54 -1.96
N LYS A 132 17.09 -5.39 -2.93
CA LYS A 132 17.38 -6.83 -2.91
C LYS A 132 18.88 -7.13 -2.94
N TYR A 133 19.65 -6.38 -3.72
CA TYR A 133 21.07 -6.63 -3.97
C TYR A 133 21.99 -5.59 -3.33
N LEU A 134 21.49 -4.83 -2.35
CA LEU A 134 22.22 -3.73 -1.73
C LEU A 134 23.63 -4.15 -1.27
N TRP A 135 23.73 -5.30 -0.60
CA TRP A 135 25.02 -5.81 -0.13
C TRP A 135 25.99 -6.16 -1.26
N ILE A 136 25.49 -6.76 -2.35
CA ILE A 136 26.31 -7.08 -3.52
C ILE A 136 26.84 -5.79 -4.15
N ILE A 137 25.97 -4.78 -4.28
CA ILE A 137 26.34 -3.48 -4.83
C ILE A 137 27.41 -2.80 -3.96
N LEU A 138 27.21 -2.79 -2.64
CA LEU A 138 28.19 -2.24 -1.69
C LEU A 138 29.53 -3.00 -1.75
N SER A 139 29.50 -4.33 -1.86
CA SER A 139 30.72 -5.14 -2.03
C SER A 139 31.46 -4.82 -3.33
N LEU A 140 30.76 -4.65 -4.45
CA LEU A 140 31.36 -4.27 -5.74
C LEU A 140 32.01 -2.88 -5.68
N ILE A 141 31.37 -1.92 -5.00
CA ILE A 141 31.92 -0.58 -4.77
C ILE A 141 33.22 -0.67 -3.96
N ILE A 142 33.24 -1.47 -2.87
CA ILE A 142 34.45 -1.67 -2.06
C ILE A 142 35.57 -2.32 -2.88
N ILE A 143 35.26 -3.36 -3.66
CA ILE A 143 36.24 -4.03 -4.54
C ILE A 143 36.81 -3.05 -5.56
N TYR A 144 35.97 -2.19 -6.14
CA TYR A 144 36.40 -1.15 -7.08
C TYR A 144 37.38 -0.17 -6.44
N PHE A 145 37.11 0.32 -5.23
CA PHE A 145 38.04 1.20 -4.51
C PHE A 145 39.38 0.52 -4.19
N ILE A 146 39.36 -0.75 -3.77
CA ILE A 146 40.59 -1.52 -3.53
C ILE A 146 41.40 -1.66 -4.82
N TYR A 147 40.73 -1.97 -5.94
CA TYR A 147 41.37 -2.10 -7.24
C TYR A 147 42.03 -0.79 -7.71
N ASP A 148 41.32 0.33 -7.57
CA ASP A 148 41.83 1.67 -7.90
C ASP A 148 43.08 2.03 -7.07
N GLU A 149 43.06 1.74 -5.77
CA GLU A 149 44.22 1.95 -4.88
C GLU A 149 45.42 1.06 -5.24
N ILE A 150 45.19 -0.17 -5.69
CA ILE A 150 46.27 -1.06 -6.16
C ILE A 150 46.87 -0.54 -7.47
N LEU A 151 46.04 -0.07 -8.40
CA LEU A 151 46.49 0.49 -9.67
C LEU A 151 47.31 1.76 -9.50
N LYS A 152 46.90 2.68 -8.62
CA LYS A 152 47.63 3.92 -8.33
C LYS A 152 49.02 3.70 -7.72
N LYS A 153 49.26 2.54 -7.10
CA LYS A 153 50.56 2.16 -6.51
C LYS A 153 51.53 1.53 -7.51
N LYS A 154 51.09 1.25 -8.74
CA LYS A 154 51.95 0.83 -9.86
C LYS A 154 52.32 2.01 -10.74
#